data_AF-A0A2D6JQ69-F1
#
_entry.id   AF-A0A2D6JQ69-F1
#
_cell.length_a   1.000
_cell.length_b   1.000
_cell.length_c   1.000
_cell.angle_alpha   90.00
_cell.angle_beta   90.00
_cell.angle_gamma   90.00
#
_symmetry.space_group_name_H-M   'P 1'
#
loop_
_entity.id
_entity.type
_entity.pdbx_description
1 polymer ?
#
loop_
_entity_poly.entity_id
_entity_poly.type
_entity_poly.pdbx_seq_one_letter_code
_entity_poly.pdbx_strand_id
1 'polypeptide(L)'
;MKRKTVFWFTNVVGPLILLSYWRGVGAFDDPTVYWGDVPERMQTLIVPWMFVAAAGYLMMFHRFFLAWSEEEVASLHWPWAANDGKGVQRLFTLYAAFLLTSLVWIDLTRIYIEGPSTLGAVAIVAVLWTAGLASVGFGVLVWSSRDRLQGSNIALAGCVMLSIQCTWWDAIYWVLNFAW
;
A
#
# COMPACT_ATOMS: atom_id res chain seq x y z
N MET A 1 -5.49 4.89 21.09
CA MET A 1 -5.27 5.75 19.90
C MET A 1 -6.62 6.01 19.26
N LYS A 2 -6.91 7.24 18.80
CA LYS A 2 -8.21 7.57 18.21
C LYS A 2 -8.23 7.29 16.72
N ARG A 3 -9.37 6.82 16.20
CA ARG A 3 -9.55 6.57 14.76
C ARG A 3 -9.28 7.81 13.89
N LYS A 4 -9.67 8.98 14.40
CA LYS A 4 -9.45 10.29 13.76
C LYS A 4 -7.97 10.59 13.50
N THR A 5 -7.05 10.09 14.32
CA THR A 5 -5.60 10.26 14.11
C THR A 5 -5.16 9.54 12.83
N VAL A 6 -5.58 8.29 12.65
CA VAL A 6 -5.27 7.50 11.45
C VAL A 6 -5.90 8.13 10.22
N PHE A 7 -7.16 8.58 10.33
CA PHE A 7 -7.84 9.28 9.24
C PHE A 7 -7.07 10.50 8.74
N TRP A 8 -6.63 11.40 9.63
CA TRP A 8 -5.89 12.58 9.23
C TRP A 8 -4.51 12.25 8.70
N PHE A 9 -3.81 11.30 9.31
CA PHE A 9 -2.54 10.80 8.77
C PHE A 9 -2.72 10.34 7.31
N THR A 10 -3.72 9.51 7.05
CA THR A 10 -4.01 9.00 5.71
C THR A 10 -4.37 10.12 4.72
N ASN A 11 -5.19 11.11 5.13
CA ASN A 11 -5.60 12.22 4.27
C ASN A 11 -4.51 13.28 4.05
N VAL A 12 -3.48 13.33 4.89
CA VAL A 12 -2.32 14.21 4.68
C VAL A 12 -1.26 13.50 3.84
N VAL A 13 -0.91 12.25 4.18
CA VAL A 13 0.14 11.51 3.47
C VAL A 13 -0.31 11.04 2.09
N GLY A 14 -1.59 10.70 1.91
CA GLY A 14 -2.14 10.27 0.62
C GLY A 14 -1.87 11.28 -0.53
N PRO A 15 -2.25 12.55 -0.40
CA PRO A 15 -1.93 13.58 -1.40
C PRO A 15 -0.42 13.81 -1.59
N LEU A 16 0.39 13.64 -0.54
CA LEU A 16 1.85 13.75 -0.67
C LEU A 16 2.44 12.65 -1.55
N ILE A 17 1.84 11.45 -1.58
CA ILE A 17 2.25 10.39 -2.53
C ILE A 17 2.04 10.89 -3.96
N LEU A 18 0.90 11.51 -4.28
CA LEU A 18 0.65 12.05 -5.62
C LEU A 18 1.65 13.16 -5.98
N LEU A 19 2.01 14.02 -5.02
CA LEU A 19 3.04 15.03 -5.20
C LEU A 19 4.42 14.40 -5.48
N SER A 20 4.74 13.31 -4.77
CA SER A 20 5.96 12.53 -4.99
C SER A 20 6.00 11.95 -6.41
N TYR A 21 4.89 11.36 -6.88
CA TYR A 21 4.77 10.89 -8.26
C TYR A 21 4.94 12.00 -9.29
N TRP A 22 4.28 13.15 -9.10
CA TRP A 22 4.42 14.28 -10.01
C TRP A 22 5.87 14.77 -10.11
N ARG A 23 6.56 14.88 -8.97
CA ARG A 23 7.98 15.28 -8.94
C ARG A 23 8.91 14.22 -9.52
N GLY A 24 8.66 12.94 -9.27
CA GLY A 24 9.46 11.83 -9.78
C GLY A 24 9.33 11.69 -11.30
N VAL A 25 8.11 11.55 -11.80
CA VAL A 25 7.83 11.45 -13.25
C VAL A 25 8.38 12.66 -14.01
N GLY A 26 8.26 13.87 -13.46
CA GLY A 26 8.80 15.09 -14.07
C GLY A 26 10.32 15.27 -13.97
N ALA A 27 11.06 14.33 -13.35
CA ALA A 27 12.51 14.43 -13.21
C ALA A 27 13.29 13.97 -14.44
N PHE A 28 12.66 13.20 -15.34
CA PHE A 28 13.28 12.67 -16.55
C PHE A 28 12.45 13.05 -17.78
N ASP A 29 13.12 13.28 -18.92
CA ASP A 29 12.44 13.56 -20.19
C ASP A 29 11.62 12.36 -20.68
N ASP A 30 12.11 11.14 -20.40
CA ASP A 30 11.43 9.87 -20.64
C ASP A 30 11.09 9.18 -19.32
N PRO A 31 9.83 9.28 -18.84
CA PRO A 31 9.40 8.63 -17.61
C PRO A 31 9.38 7.10 -17.67
N THR A 32 9.52 6.50 -18.86
CA THR A 32 9.51 5.04 -18.98
C THR A 32 10.73 4.40 -18.30
N VAL A 33 11.79 5.18 -18.04
CA VAL A 33 12.97 4.74 -17.27
C VAL A 33 12.61 4.18 -15.89
N TYR A 34 11.51 4.63 -15.29
CA TYR A 34 11.04 4.10 -14.00
C TYR A 34 10.64 2.64 -14.06
N TRP A 35 10.29 2.09 -15.23
CA TRP A 35 9.93 0.69 -15.42
C TRP A 35 11.15 -0.24 -15.49
N GLY A 36 12.37 0.29 -15.56
CA GLY A 36 13.58 -0.50 -15.72
C GLY A 36 13.48 -1.42 -16.94
N ASP A 37 13.74 -2.72 -16.75
CA ASP A 37 13.69 -3.72 -17.81
C ASP A 37 12.32 -4.39 -17.99
N VAL A 38 11.25 -3.88 -17.34
CA VAL A 38 9.91 -4.44 -17.49
C VAL A 38 9.39 -4.21 -18.92
N PRO A 39 9.08 -5.26 -19.70
CA PRO A 39 8.65 -5.11 -21.09
C PRO A 39 7.31 -4.37 -21.21
N GLU A 40 7.13 -3.57 -22.27
CA GLU A 40 5.90 -2.77 -22.52
C GLU A 40 4.59 -3.59 -22.43
N ARG A 41 4.61 -4.83 -22.92
CA ARG A 41 3.47 -5.75 -22.80
C ARG A 41 3.06 -5.97 -21.34
N MET A 42 4.04 -6.12 -20.44
CA MET A 42 3.81 -6.30 -19.02
C MET A 42 3.36 -5.00 -18.36
N GLN A 43 3.91 -3.85 -18.76
CA GLN A 43 3.43 -2.54 -18.30
C GLN A 43 1.94 -2.36 -18.61
N THR A 44 1.51 -2.70 -19.82
CA THR A 44 0.09 -2.62 -20.25
C THR A 44 -0.81 -3.57 -19.45
N LEU A 45 -0.28 -4.69 -18.96
CA LEU A 45 -1.00 -5.61 -18.08
C LEU A 45 -1.06 -5.12 -16.63
N ILE A 46 0.01 -4.50 -16.13
CA ILE A 46 0.13 -4.03 -14.74
C ILE A 46 -0.70 -2.77 -14.50
N VAL A 47 -0.71 -1.81 -15.43
CA VAL A 47 -1.39 -0.52 -15.26
C VAL A 47 -2.88 -0.66 -14.88
N PRO A 48 -3.70 -1.52 -15.51
CA PRO A 48 -5.07 -1.79 -15.04
C PRO A 48 -5.16 -2.25 -13.59
N TRP A 49 -4.20 -3.06 -13.11
CA TRP A 49 -4.16 -3.51 -11.72
C TRP A 49 -3.87 -2.38 -10.73
N MET A 50 -3.16 -1.33 -11.15
CA MET A 50 -2.99 -0.12 -10.33
C MET A 50 -4.33 0.56 -10.06
N PHE A 51 -5.21 0.65 -11.07
CA PHE A 51 -6.56 1.20 -10.90
C PHE A 51 -7.46 0.30 -10.06
N VAL A 52 -7.36 -1.02 -10.23
CA VAL A 52 -8.04 -2.02 -9.38
C VAL A 52 -7.61 -1.85 -7.93
N ALA A 53 -6.30 -1.70 -7.66
CA ALA A 53 -5.78 -1.46 -6.32
C ALA A 53 -6.25 -0.12 -5.74
N ALA A 54 -6.30 0.95 -6.54
CA ALA A 54 -6.86 2.23 -6.11
C ALA A 54 -8.34 2.12 -5.72
N ALA A 55 -9.15 1.39 -6.50
CA ALA A 55 -10.53 1.10 -6.13
C ALA A 55 -10.62 0.29 -4.84
N GLY A 56 -9.78 -0.75 -4.68
CA GLY A 56 -9.72 -1.56 -3.48
C GLY A 56 -9.33 -0.76 -2.23
N TYR A 57 -8.37 0.15 -2.36
CA TYR A 57 -7.99 1.09 -1.32
C TYR A 57 -9.16 1.97 -0.88
N LEU A 58 -9.94 2.52 -1.83
CA LEU A 58 -11.12 3.33 -1.52
C LEU A 58 -12.22 2.52 -0.82
N MET A 59 -12.40 1.25 -1.19
CA MET A 59 -13.34 0.34 -0.53
C MET A 59 -12.97 0.12 0.95
N MET A 60 -11.68 -0.15 1.22
CA MET A 60 -11.16 -0.27 2.58
C MET A 60 -11.28 1.04 3.36
N PHE A 61 -10.84 2.15 2.76
CA PHE A 61 -10.87 3.48 3.35
C PHE A 61 -12.29 3.86 3.79
N HIS A 62 -13.27 3.65 2.91
CA HIS A 62 -14.67 3.88 3.22
C HIS A 62 -15.10 3.06 4.44
N ARG A 63 -14.76 1.77 4.50
CA ARG A 63 -15.15 0.91 5.63
C ARG A 63 -14.51 1.36 6.94
N PHE A 64 -13.20 1.57 6.97
CA PHE A 64 -12.49 1.95 8.18
C PHE A 64 -12.88 3.33 8.72
N PHE A 65 -13.08 4.31 7.84
CA PHE A 65 -13.21 5.70 8.28
C PHE A 65 -14.60 6.29 8.18
N LEU A 66 -15.44 5.79 7.27
CA LEU A 66 -16.75 6.37 7.00
C LEU A 66 -17.91 5.47 7.42
N ALA A 67 -17.76 4.14 7.27
CA ALA A 67 -18.85 3.20 7.55
C ALA A 67 -18.83 2.64 8.98
N TRP A 68 -17.67 2.18 9.45
CA TRP A 68 -17.57 1.59 10.79
C TRP A 68 -17.49 2.65 11.88
N SER A 69 -17.88 2.31 13.10
CA SER A 69 -17.72 3.15 14.28
C SER A 69 -16.28 3.07 14.84
N GLU A 70 -15.95 3.93 15.80
CA GLU A 70 -14.64 3.86 16.47
C GLU A 70 -14.47 2.55 17.26
N GLU A 71 -15.53 2.05 17.90
CA GLU A 71 -15.53 0.79 18.63
C GLU A 71 -15.35 -0.41 17.69
N GLU A 72 -16.02 -0.39 16.53
CA GLU A 72 -15.89 -1.45 15.53
C GLU A 72 -14.45 -1.53 15.00
N VAL A 73 -13.82 -0.40 14.68
CA VAL A 73 -12.41 -0.37 14.24
C VAL A 73 -11.46 -0.76 15.38
N ALA A 74 -11.73 -0.32 16.62
CA ALA A 74 -10.94 -0.72 17.78
C ALA A 74 -11.02 -2.23 18.04
N SER A 75 -12.11 -2.87 17.66
CA SER A 75 -12.31 -4.31 17.78
C SER A 75 -11.53 -5.17 16.78
N LEU A 76 -10.87 -4.56 15.78
CA LEU A 76 -10.06 -5.29 14.80
C LEU A 76 -8.83 -5.94 15.47
N HIS A 77 -8.57 -7.20 15.13
CA HIS A 77 -7.49 -7.98 15.71
C HIS A 77 -7.02 -9.06 14.74
N TRP A 78 -5.79 -9.54 14.95
CA TRP A 78 -5.24 -10.64 14.17
C TRP A 78 -6.09 -11.91 14.36
N PRO A 79 -6.26 -12.76 13.33
CA PRO A 79 -7.12 -13.95 13.42
C PRO A 79 -6.78 -14.91 14.55
N TRP A 80 -5.52 -14.90 15.01
CA TRP A 80 -5.00 -15.75 16.09
C TRP A 80 -4.91 -15.02 17.44
N ALA A 81 -5.44 -13.80 17.57
CA ALA A 81 -5.44 -13.03 18.80
C ALA A 81 -6.87 -12.77 19.27
N ALA A 82 -7.08 -12.59 20.57
CA ALA A 82 -8.34 -12.07 21.08
C ALA A 82 -8.46 -10.57 20.79
N ASN A 83 -9.70 -10.06 20.77
CA ASN A 83 -9.93 -8.63 20.72
C ASN A 83 -9.43 -7.97 22.01
N ASP A 84 -8.44 -7.09 21.89
CA ASP A 84 -7.83 -6.32 22.98
C ASP A 84 -8.07 -4.80 22.87
N GLY A 85 -8.98 -4.38 21.97
CA GLY A 85 -9.29 -2.98 21.72
C GLY A 85 -8.19 -2.17 21.01
N LYS A 86 -7.09 -2.82 20.58
CA LYS A 86 -5.96 -2.13 19.92
C LYS A 86 -6.05 -2.12 18.39
N GLY A 87 -7.22 -2.40 17.81
CA GLY A 87 -7.42 -2.44 16.36
C GLY A 87 -7.03 -1.15 15.64
N VAL A 88 -7.34 0.02 16.22
CA VAL A 88 -6.94 1.32 15.66
C VAL A 88 -5.41 1.47 15.59
N GLN A 89 -4.69 0.97 16.59
CA GLN A 89 -3.22 1.04 16.60
C GLN A 89 -2.62 0.13 15.53
N ARG A 90 -3.14 -1.09 15.37
CA ARG A 90 -2.72 -2.01 14.31
C ARG A 90 -2.98 -1.42 12.92
N LEU A 91 -4.16 -0.84 12.75
CA LEU A 91 -4.55 -0.16 11.52
C LEU A 91 -3.61 1.00 11.20
N PHE A 92 -3.24 1.81 12.21
CA PHE A 92 -2.26 2.89 12.05
C PHE A 92 -0.89 2.37 11.62
N THR A 93 -0.39 1.30 12.25
CA THR A 93 0.90 0.70 11.87
C THR A 93 0.90 0.27 10.41
N LEU A 94 -0.16 -0.40 9.95
CA LEU A 94 -0.29 -0.82 8.55
C LEU A 94 -0.38 0.37 7.59
N TYR A 95 -1.20 1.38 7.90
CA TYR A 95 -1.28 2.61 7.09
C TYR A 95 0.04 3.37 7.05
N ALA A 96 0.76 3.49 8.18
CA ALA A 96 2.04 4.16 8.23
C ALA A 96 3.08 3.41 7.39
N ALA A 97 3.18 2.08 7.56
CA ALA A 97 4.06 1.25 6.75
C ALA A 97 3.73 1.41 5.25
N PHE A 98 2.47 1.24 4.86
CA PHE A 98 2.03 1.33 3.46
C PHE A 98 2.24 2.72 2.85
N LEU A 99 1.76 3.78 3.49
CA LEU A 99 1.75 5.12 2.91
C LEU A 99 3.13 5.78 2.91
N LEU A 100 3.94 5.57 3.94
CA LEU A 100 5.29 6.16 3.99
C LEU A 100 6.21 5.50 2.96
N THR A 101 6.13 4.19 2.77
CA THR A 101 6.91 3.52 1.74
C THR A 101 6.41 3.87 0.34
N SER A 102 5.08 3.96 0.15
CA SER A 102 4.48 4.47 -1.09
C SER A 102 4.80 5.94 -1.37
N LEU A 103 5.16 6.73 -0.37
CA LEU A 103 5.57 8.12 -0.54
C LEU A 103 7.00 8.22 -1.09
N VAL A 104 7.91 7.37 -0.60
CA VAL A 104 9.35 7.50 -0.87
C VAL A 104 9.84 6.61 -2.02
N TRP A 105 9.07 5.63 -2.48
CA TRP A 105 9.57 4.64 -3.45
C TRP A 105 10.08 5.29 -4.75
N ILE A 106 9.33 6.20 -5.37
CA ILE A 106 9.72 6.81 -6.66
C ILE A 106 10.97 7.70 -6.52
N ASP A 107 11.17 8.29 -5.35
CA ASP A 107 12.38 9.04 -5.04
C ASP A 107 13.59 8.16 -4.87
N LEU A 108 13.43 7.03 -4.18
CA LEU A 108 14.49 6.04 -4.03
C LEU A 108 14.86 5.45 -5.40
N THR A 109 13.87 5.13 -6.23
CA THR A 109 14.09 4.66 -7.61
C THR A 109 14.81 5.72 -8.43
N ARG A 110 14.44 6.99 -8.33
CA ARG A 110 15.16 8.09 -9.00
C ARG A 110 16.63 8.15 -8.59
N ILE A 111 16.89 8.19 -7.27
CA ILE A 111 18.24 8.27 -6.71
C ILE A 111 19.08 7.09 -7.22
N TYR A 112 18.48 5.90 -7.31
CA TYR A 112 19.15 4.72 -7.85
C TYR A 112 19.43 4.81 -9.35
N ILE A 113 18.50 5.32 -10.16
CA ILE A 113 18.70 5.53 -11.60
C ILE A 113 19.84 6.53 -11.84
N GLU A 114 19.88 7.63 -11.09
CA GLU A 114 20.92 8.67 -11.19
C GLU A 114 22.28 8.18 -10.68
N GLY A 115 22.30 7.30 -9.68
CA GLY A 115 23.51 6.76 -9.06
C GLY A 115 23.33 5.34 -8.54
N PRO A 116 23.48 4.32 -9.40
CA PRO A 116 23.25 2.93 -9.02
C PRO A 116 24.17 2.51 -7.86
N SER A 117 23.57 1.93 -6.82
CA SER A 117 24.30 1.42 -5.67
C SER A 117 23.57 0.27 -5.01
N THR A 118 24.31 -0.67 -4.41
CA THR A 118 23.72 -1.80 -3.68
C THR A 118 22.80 -1.34 -2.55
N LEU A 119 23.17 -0.26 -1.84
CA LEU A 119 22.33 0.30 -0.78
C LEU A 119 21.02 0.86 -1.33
N GLY A 120 21.06 1.57 -2.47
CA GLY A 120 19.86 2.05 -3.15
C GLY A 120 18.93 0.92 -3.58
N ALA A 121 19.49 -0.14 -4.19
CA ALA A 121 18.71 -1.32 -4.58
C ALA A 121 18.03 -1.99 -3.36
N VAL A 122 18.78 -2.22 -2.28
CA VAL A 122 18.24 -2.80 -1.04
C VAL A 122 17.15 -1.92 -0.44
N ALA A 123 17.32 -0.59 -0.46
CA ALA A 123 16.31 0.33 0.03
C ALA A 123 15.00 0.25 -0.78
N ILE A 124 15.09 0.19 -2.11
CA ILE A 124 13.93 0.02 -3.01
C ILE A 124 13.23 -1.30 -2.70
N VAL A 125 13.97 -2.42 -2.64
CA VAL A 125 13.41 -3.73 -2.30
C VAL A 125 12.69 -3.70 -0.95
N ALA A 126 13.31 -3.09 0.06
CA ALA A 126 12.73 -2.98 1.39
C ALA A 126 11.41 -2.20 1.39
N VAL A 127 11.32 -1.09 0.66
CA VAL A 127 10.08 -0.29 0.61
C VAL A 127 8.96 -1.00 -0.15
N LEU A 128 9.28 -1.68 -1.26
CA LEU A 128 8.30 -2.47 -2.02
C LEU A 128 7.75 -3.63 -1.18
N TRP A 129 8.62 -4.41 -0.54
CA TRP A 129 8.18 -5.48 0.36
C TRP A 129 7.39 -4.97 1.56
N THR A 130 7.78 -3.84 2.14
CA THR A 130 7.04 -3.26 3.26
C THR A 130 5.63 -2.81 2.84
N ALA A 131 5.48 -2.16 1.68
CA ALA A 131 4.17 -1.82 1.13
C ALA A 131 3.33 -3.08 0.84
N GLY A 132 3.94 -4.08 0.19
CA GLY A 132 3.32 -5.36 -0.12
C GLY A 132 2.84 -6.11 1.12
N LEU A 133 3.68 -6.23 2.16
CA LEU A 133 3.31 -6.90 3.42
C LEU A 133 2.25 -6.11 4.19
N ALA A 134 2.31 -4.77 4.18
CA ALA A 134 1.26 -3.95 4.80
C ALA A 134 -0.10 -4.13 4.08
N SER A 135 -0.10 -4.24 2.75
CA SER A 135 -1.32 -4.46 1.97
C SER A 135 -2.01 -5.79 2.33
N VAL A 136 -1.25 -6.89 2.46
CA VAL A 136 -1.74 -8.18 2.97
C VAL A 136 -2.17 -8.06 4.42
N GLY A 137 -1.41 -7.33 5.23
CA GLY A 137 -1.69 -7.09 6.64
C GLY A 137 -3.06 -6.47 6.89
N PHE A 138 -3.54 -5.58 6.01
CA PHE A 138 -4.91 -5.06 6.09
C PHE A 138 -5.95 -6.17 5.93
N GLY A 139 -5.76 -7.07 4.97
CA GLY A 139 -6.63 -8.22 4.75
C GLY A 139 -6.68 -9.14 5.98
N VAL A 140 -5.50 -9.48 6.51
CA VAL A 140 -5.37 -10.31 7.72
C VAL A 140 -6.03 -9.64 8.93
N LEU A 141 -5.87 -8.33 9.10
CA LEU A 141 -6.47 -7.59 10.22
C LEU A 141 -8.01 -7.58 10.15
N VAL A 142 -8.58 -7.47 8.95
CA VAL A 142 -10.04 -7.48 8.75
C VAL A 142 -10.63 -8.88 8.84
N TRP A 143 -9.86 -9.92 8.54
CA TRP A 143 -10.35 -11.29 8.42
C TRP A 143 -11.17 -11.79 9.62
N SER A 144 -10.75 -11.46 10.84
CA SER A 144 -11.45 -11.82 12.09
C SER A 144 -12.83 -11.16 12.25
N SER A 145 -13.10 -10.09 11.50
CA SER A 145 -14.34 -9.33 11.53
C SER A 145 -15.34 -9.68 10.44
N ARG A 146 -15.01 -10.66 9.56
CA ARG A 146 -15.81 -11.02 8.38
C ARG A 146 -17.26 -11.42 8.71
N ASP A 147 -17.44 -12.15 9.81
CA ASP A 147 -18.73 -12.69 10.24
C ASP A 147 -19.44 -11.77 11.26
N ARG A 148 -18.77 -10.69 11.71
CA ARG A 148 -19.22 -9.85 12.83
C ARG A 148 -19.56 -8.42 12.42
N LEU A 149 -18.80 -7.83 11.49
CA LEU A 149 -19.01 -6.43 11.07
C LEU A 149 -19.65 -6.38 9.69
N GLN A 150 -20.68 -5.54 9.56
CA GLN A 150 -21.35 -5.35 8.28
C GLN A 150 -20.39 -4.76 7.25
N GLY A 151 -20.32 -5.39 6.07
CA GLY A 151 -19.48 -4.91 4.97
C GLY A 151 -18.00 -5.28 5.09
N SER A 152 -17.61 -6.17 6.02
CA SER A 152 -16.24 -6.70 6.08
C SER A 152 -15.79 -7.37 4.79
N ASN A 153 -16.69 -8.04 4.07
CA ASN A 153 -16.36 -8.64 2.77
C ASN A 153 -15.97 -7.59 1.73
N ILE A 154 -16.50 -6.37 1.82
CA ILE A 154 -16.13 -5.26 0.94
C ILE A 154 -14.73 -4.73 1.30
N ALA A 155 -14.42 -4.60 2.59
CA ALA A 155 -13.06 -4.25 3.02
C ALA A 155 -12.06 -5.34 2.60
N LEU A 156 -12.39 -6.62 2.78
CA LEU A 156 -11.54 -7.75 2.38
C LEU A 156 -11.31 -7.79 0.87
N ALA A 157 -12.36 -7.61 0.07
CA ALA A 157 -12.21 -7.52 -1.39
C ALA A 157 -11.25 -6.37 -1.76
N GLY A 158 -11.39 -5.22 -1.10
CA GLY A 158 -10.45 -4.10 -1.28
C GLY A 158 -9.01 -4.44 -0.89
N CYS A 159 -8.80 -5.14 0.22
CA CYS A 159 -7.47 -5.61 0.63
C CYS A 159 -6.84 -6.56 -0.40
N VAL A 160 -7.64 -7.48 -0.96
CA VAL A 160 -7.17 -8.41 -2.00
C VAL A 160 -6.78 -7.66 -3.27
N MET A 161 -7.64 -6.74 -3.74
CA MET A 161 -7.36 -5.89 -4.90
C MET A 161 -6.06 -5.09 -4.72
N LEU A 162 -5.87 -4.50 -3.54
CA LEU A 162 -4.64 -3.78 -3.19
C LEU A 162 -3.41 -4.70 -3.14
N SER A 163 -3.55 -5.89 -2.56
CA SER A 163 -2.44 -6.86 -2.42
C SER A 163 -1.99 -7.44 -3.76
N ILE A 164 -2.90 -7.60 -4.74
CA ILE A 164 -2.51 -8.03 -6.09
C ILE A 164 -1.55 -7.02 -6.71
N GLN A 165 -1.79 -5.72 -6.57
CA GLN A 165 -0.83 -4.72 -7.03
C GLN A 165 0.43 -4.71 -6.15
N CYS A 166 0.28 -4.40 -4.87
CA CYS A 166 1.43 -4.06 -4.04
C CYS A 166 2.28 -5.26 -3.61
N THR A 167 1.68 -6.44 -3.47
CA THR A 167 2.42 -7.67 -3.15
C THR A 167 2.87 -8.39 -4.40
N TRP A 168 1.94 -8.70 -5.31
CA TRP A 168 2.28 -9.51 -6.47
C TRP A 168 3.03 -8.72 -7.54
N TRP A 169 2.46 -7.61 -8.03
CA TRP A 169 3.11 -6.83 -9.08
C TRP A 169 4.34 -6.06 -8.57
N ASP A 170 4.23 -5.39 -7.43
CA ASP A 170 5.28 -4.49 -6.94
C ASP A 170 6.34 -5.23 -6.09
N ALA A 171 5.96 -6.02 -5.08
CA ALA A 171 6.96 -6.65 -4.20
C ALA A 171 7.59 -7.93 -4.77
N ILE A 172 6.85 -8.71 -5.56
CA ILE A 172 7.33 -9.98 -6.13
C ILE A 172 7.81 -9.77 -7.56
N TYR A 173 6.90 -9.44 -8.48
CA TYR A 173 7.21 -9.39 -9.90
C TYR A 173 8.24 -8.31 -10.21
N TRP A 174 8.02 -7.08 -9.75
CA TRP A 174 8.97 -5.98 -9.96
C TRP A 174 10.34 -6.31 -9.41
N VAL A 175 10.43 -6.78 -8.15
CA VAL A 175 11.71 -7.12 -7.53
C VAL A 175 12.45 -8.22 -8.29
N LEU A 176 11.76 -9.18 -8.87
CA LEU A 176 12.39 -10.22 -9.68
C LEU A 176 12.88 -9.72 -11.06
N ASN A 177 12.33 -8.60 -11.56
CA ASN A 177 12.59 -8.08 -12.90
C ASN A 177 13.34 -6.74 -12.91
N PHE A 178 13.44 -6.05 -11.78
CA PHE A 178 14.29 -4.88 -11.63
C PHE A 178 15.73 -5.41 -11.62
N ALA A 179 16.36 -5.35 -12.80
CA ALA A 179 17.72 -5.80 -12.99
C ALA A 179 18.67 -4.98 -12.13
N TRP A 180 19.01 -5.53 -10.97
CA TRP A 180 20.24 -5.23 -10.25
C TRP A 180 21.24 -6.35 -10.48
#